data_AF-A0A5B7APP3-F1
#
_entry.id   AF-A0A5B7APP3-F1
#
_cell.length_a   1.000
_cell.length_b   1.000
_cell.length_c   1.000
_cell.angle_alpha   90.00
_cell.angle_beta   90.00
_cell.angle_gamma   90.00
#
_symmetry.space_group_name_H-M   'P 1'
#
loop_
_entity.id
_entity.type
_entity.pdbx_description
1 polymer ?
#
loop_
_entity_poly.entity_id
_entity_poly.type
_entity_poly.pdbx_seq_one_letter_code
_entity_poly.pdbx_strand_id
1 'polypeptide(L)'
;PILVSEFITNGTLFKHIHDKRSKPSIIPWTDRLRIAAETAGALSYLHTGASDSIIHGDVKSANILLDDDYIAKVTDFGSSRFVVSDLDQLSRVVQGTVGYLDPEYWLKNNKLTTKSDVFSFGVVLVELLTAEKAHSFDRPEEERYLDKYFLSSLEKDRLFDIIDKCIVLKEGNTKQQQQQLKEVANLAKRCLNVKGEERPTMMEVLMELERLRMTG
;
A
#
# COMPACT_ATOMS: atom_id res chain seq x y z
N PRO A 1 -13.41 -1.46 -26.11
CA PRO A 1 -14.21 -2.08 -25.03
C PRO A 1 -14.59 -1.01 -23.99
N ILE A 2 -15.82 -1.05 -23.45
CA ILE A 2 -16.28 -0.14 -22.39
C ILE A 2 -16.56 -1.00 -21.16
N LEU A 3 -16.01 -0.62 -20.00
CA LEU A 3 -16.29 -1.22 -18.70
C LEU A 3 -17.18 -0.27 -17.91
N VAL A 4 -18.24 -0.77 -17.28
CA VAL A 4 -19.14 -0.01 -16.42
C VAL A 4 -19.15 -0.67 -15.04
N SER A 5 -18.86 0.10 -14.00
CA SER A 5 -18.89 -0.34 -12.60
C SER A 5 -19.86 0.52 -11.79
N GLU A 6 -20.14 0.11 -10.56
CA GLU A 6 -20.81 0.98 -9.59
C GLU A 6 -20.04 2.30 -9.40
N PHE A 7 -20.79 3.37 -9.13
CA PHE A 7 -20.19 4.68 -8.85
C PHE A 7 -19.80 4.75 -7.38
N ILE A 8 -18.52 5.03 -7.11
CA ILE A 8 -17.99 5.17 -5.76
C ILE A 8 -17.89 6.66 -5.41
N THR A 9 -18.66 7.08 -4.41
CA THR A 9 -18.95 8.48 -4.08
C THR A 9 -17.82 9.21 -3.36
N ASN A 10 -17.10 8.55 -2.45
CA ASN A 10 -16.02 9.17 -1.67
C ASN A 10 -14.69 9.26 -2.45
N GLY A 11 -14.60 8.61 -3.62
CA GLY A 11 -13.43 8.71 -4.50
C GLY A 11 -12.26 7.86 -4.03
N THR A 12 -11.03 8.35 -4.20
CA THR A 12 -9.81 7.56 -4.00
C THR A 12 -9.17 7.83 -2.64
N LEU A 13 -8.53 6.80 -2.07
CA LEU A 13 -7.72 6.92 -0.86
C LEU A 13 -6.64 8.00 -1.01
N PHE A 14 -6.02 8.10 -2.19
CA PHE A 14 -5.05 9.16 -2.51
C PHE A 14 -5.58 10.57 -2.21
N LYS A 15 -6.82 10.87 -2.59
CA LYS A 15 -7.44 12.19 -2.33
C LYS A 15 -7.61 12.41 -0.83
N HIS A 16 -8.07 11.41 -0.09
CA HIS A 16 -8.27 11.53 1.34
C HIS A 16 -6.97 11.67 2.15
N ILE A 17 -5.87 11.09 1.68
CA ILE A 17 -4.57 11.18 2.36
C ILE A 17 -3.85 12.50 2.00
N HIS A 18 -3.87 12.92 0.74
CA HIS A 18 -3.00 14.00 0.27
C HIS A 18 -3.67 15.35 0.03
N ASP A 19 -5.01 15.41 -0.14
CA ASP A 19 -5.68 16.68 -0.40
C ASP A 19 -6.08 17.40 0.90
N LYS A 20 -5.18 18.28 1.36
CA LYS A 20 -5.36 19.12 2.56
C LYS A 20 -6.45 20.19 2.41
N ARG A 21 -6.97 20.44 1.21
CA ARG A 21 -8.02 21.45 0.96
C ARG A 21 -9.42 20.87 1.19
N SER A 22 -9.55 19.55 1.15
CA SER A 22 -10.77 18.80 1.47
C SER A 22 -11.00 18.80 2.98
N LYS A 23 -11.67 19.82 3.52
CA LYS A 23 -12.21 19.72 4.90
C LYS A 23 -13.46 18.83 4.86
N PRO A 24 -13.63 17.82 5.75
CA PRO A 24 -12.88 17.56 6.99
C PRO A 24 -12.17 16.18 7.06
N SER A 25 -11.89 15.47 5.97
CA SER A 25 -11.50 14.04 6.07
C SER A 25 -10.00 13.81 6.35
N ILE A 26 -9.52 14.25 7.50
CA ILE A 26 -8.38 13.56 8.11
C ILE A 26 -8.92 12.20 8.54
N ILE A 27 -8.60 11.15 7.79
CA ILE A 27 -9.00 9.77 8.13
C ILE A 27 -8.36 9.41 9.48
N PRO A 28 -9.18 9.06 10.51
CA PRO A 28 -8.71 8.51 11.79
C PRO A 28 -7.73 7.34 11.60
N TRP A 29 -6.81 7.13 12.53
CA TRP A 29 -5.87 6.01 12.47
C TRP A 29 -6.58 4.65 12.47
N THR A 30 -7.66 4.52 13.24
CA THR A 30 -8.50 3.31 13.25
C THR A 30 -9.07 3.01 11.87
N ASP A 31 -9.51 4.04 11.14
CA ASP A 31 -10.00 3.92 9.77
C ASP A 31 -8.87 3.63 8.77
N ARG A 32 -7.68 4.22 8.95
CA ARG A 32 -6.50 3.89 8.14
C ARG A 32 -6.12 2.41 8.28
N LEU A 33 -6.13 1.89 9.51
CA LEU A 33 -5.89 0.48 9.79
C LEU A 33 -6.96 -0.43 9.16
N ARG A 34 -8.24 -0.04 9.24
CA ARG A 34 -9.35 -0.76 8.58
C ARG A 34 -9.16 -0.81 7.06
N ILE A 35 -8.93 0.35 6.43
CA ILE A 35 -8.71 0.46 4.98
C ILE A 35 -7.51 -0.40 4.54
N ALA A 36 -6.42 -0.39 5.32
CA ALA A 36 -5.25 -1.24 5.06
C ALA A 36 -5.63 -2.73 5.11
N ALA A 37 -6.37 -3.17 6.14
CA ALA A 37 -6.79 -4.55 6.29
C ALA A 37 -7.74 -5.00 5.17
N GLU A 38 -8.75 -4.18 4.82
CA GLU A 38 -9.69 -4.45 3.74
C GLU A 38 -8.98 -4.56 2.38
N THR A 39 -8.04 -3.64 2.11
CA THR A 39 -7.21 -3.68 0.90
C THR A 39 -6.33 -4.94 0.87
N ALA A 40 -5.71 -5.29 2.01
CA ALA A 40 -4.91 -6.50 2.11
C ALA A 40 -5.76 -7.77 1.91
N GLY A 41 -7.01 -7.77 2.38
CA GLY A 41 -7.99 -8.82 2.14
C GLY A 41 -8.32 -8.99 0.67
N ALA A 42 -8.60 -7.89 -0.04
CA ALA A 42 -8.84 -7.91 -1.47
C ALA A 42 -7.65 -8.46 -2.26
N LEU A 43 -6.42 -8.00 -1.96
CA LEU A 43 -5.21 -8.48 -2.63
C LEU A 43 -4.91 -9.96 -2.29
N SER A 44 -5.10 -10.37 -1.03
CA SER A 44 -4.96 -11.77 -0.61
C SER A 44 -5.92 -12.68 -1.39
N TYR A 45 -7.17 -12.23 -1.59
CA TYR A 45 -8.16 -12.94 -2.40
C TYR A 45 -7.72 -13.07 -3.86
N LEU A 46 -7.16 -12.03 -4.48
CA LEU A 46 -6.62 -12.12 -5.84
C LEU A 46 -5.47 -13.13 -5.94
N HIS A 47 -4.60 -13.16 -4.93
CA HIS A 47 -3.41 -14.00 -4.93
C HIS A 47 -3.73 -15.47 -4.66
N THR A 48 -4.74 -15.78 -3.84
CA THR A 48 -4.97 -17.13 -3.31
C THR A 48 -6.38 -17.68 -3.55
N GLY A 49 -7.36 -16.83 -3.84
CA GLY A 49 -8.78 -17.21 -3.94
C GLY A 49 -9.24 -17.62 -5.33
N ALA A 50 -8.47 -17.34 -6.37
CA ALA A 50 -8.76 -17.74 -7.75
C ALA A 50 -8.06 -19.06 -8.13
N SER A 51 -8.60 -19.79 -9.12
CA SER A 51 -8.00 -21.04 -9.62
C SER A 51 -6.58 -20.85 -10.14
N ASP A 52 -6.32 -19.71 -10.78
CA ASP A 52 -5.00 -19.20 -11.12
C ASP A 52 -4.79 -17.88 -10.35
N SER A 53 -3.64 -17.74 -9.70
CA SER A 53 -3.31 -16.53 -8.95
C SER A 53 -3.34 -15.29 -9.86
N ILE A 54 -4.02 -14.23 -9.43
CA ILE A 54 -4.12 -12.96 -10.16
C ILE A 54 -3.21 -11.94 -9.48
N ILE A 55 -2.27 -11.38 -10.23
CA ILE A 55 -1.46 -10.25 -9.80
C ILE A 55 -2.14 -8.97 -10.26
N HIS A 56 -2.32 -8.00 -9.38
CA HIS A 56 -2.93 -6.70 -9.71
C HIS A 56 -2.02 -5.84 -10.58
N GLY A 57 -0.74 -5.73 -10.23
CA GLY A 57 0.30 -5.08 -11.04
C GLY A 57 0.38 -3.56 -10.97
N ASP A 58 -0.67 -2.88 -10.49
CA ASP A 58 -0.66 -1.42 -10.28
C ASP A 58 -1.35 -1.01 -8.96
N VAL A 59 -0.92 -1.62 -7.85
CA VAL A 59 -1.42 -1.27 -6.52
C VAL A 59 -0.90 0.12 -6.11
N LYS A 60 -1.81 1.04 -5.81
CA LYS A 60 -1.50 2.40 -5.34
C LYS A 60 -2.71 3.00 -4.66
N SER A 61 -2.52 4.03 -3.83
CA SER A 61 -3.63 4.70 -3.13
C SER A 61 -4.65 5.35 -4.09
N ALA A 62 -4.27 5.63 -5.34
CA ALA A 62 -5.21 6.11 -6.37
C ALA A 62 -6.13 5.00 -6.94
N ASN A 63 -5.73 3.73 -6.80
CA ASN A 63 -6.49 2.55 -7.23
C ASN A 63 -7.21 1.86 -6.07
N ILE A 64 -7.32 2.54 -4.93
CA ILE A 64 -8.12 2.12 -3.77
C ILE A 64 -9.23 3.17 -3.64
N LEU A 65 -10.47 2.74 -3.89
CA LEU A 65 -11.66 3.57 -3.76
C LEU A 65 -12.29 3.37 -2.38
N LEU A 66 -12.96 4.39 -1.86
CA LEU A 66 -13.75 4.31 -0.63
C LEU A 66 -15.23 4.47 -0.98
N ASP A 67 -16.07 3.48 -0.67
CA ASP A 67 -17.51 3.56 -0.92
C ASP A 67 -18.26 4.44 0.09
N ASP A 68 -19.60 4.47 0.02
CA ASP A 68 -20.44 5.29 0.90
C ASP A 68 -20.21 5.01 2.40
N ASP A 69 -19.84 3.77 2.74
CA ASP A 69 -19.56 3.31 4.11
C ASP A 69 -18.06 3.41 4.47
N TYR A 70 -17.26 4.07 3.61
CA TYR A 70 -15.81 4.16 3.67
C TYR A 70 -15.10 2.80 3.60
N ILE A 71 -15.74 1.79 3.00
CA ILE A 71 -15.15 0.48 2.78
C ILE A 71 -14.22 0.56 1.57
N ALA A 72 -13.02 0.00 1.71
CA ALA A 72 -12.00 0.02 0.67
C ALA A 72 -12.32 -0.98 -0.45
N LYS A 73 -12.25 -0.51 -1.70
CA LYS A 73 -12.38 -1.33 -2.92
C LYS A 73 -11.17 -1.13 -3.83
N VAL A 74 -10.49 -2.23 -4.16
CA VAL A 74 -9.39 -2.22 -5.13
C VAL A 74 -9.97 -2.14 -6.55
N THR A 75 -9.43 -1.25 -7.38
CA THR A 75 -9.89 -0.99 -8.76
C THR A 75 -8.73 -0.94 -9.75
N ASP A 76 -9.05 -0.76 -11.03
CA ASP A 76 -8.10 -0.62 -12.14
C ASP A 76 -7.21 -1.85 -12.38
N PHE A 77 -7.88 -2.94 -12.76
CA PHE A 77 -7.27 -4.21 -13.16
C PHE A 77 -6.64 -4.18 -14.56
N GLY A 78 -6.44 -3.01 -15.17
CA GLY A 78 -5.89 -2.88 -16.53
C GLY A 78 -4.45 -3.41 -16.68
N SER A 79 -3.72 -3.46 -15.57
CA SER A 79 -2.36 -4.04 -15.50
C SER A 79 -2.32 -5.46 -14.92
N SER A 80 -3.49 -6.03 -14.61
CA SER A 80 -3.58 -7.33 -13.92
C SER A 80 -3.23 -8.50 -14.83
N ARG A 81 -2.68 -9.56 -14.24
CA ARG A 81 -2.18 -10.73 -14.96
C ARG A 81 -2.39 -12.00 -14.17
N PHE A 82 -2.76 -13.07 -14.86
CA PHE A 82 -2.73 -14.41 -14.30
C PHE A 82 -1.28 -14.91 -14.19
N VAL A 83 -0.97 -15.64 -13.12
CA VAL A 83 0.27 -16.39 -12.97
C VAL A 83 0.14 -17.69 -13.78
N VAL A 84 0.23 -17.58 -15.12
CA VAL A 84 0.24 -18.78 -15.99
C VAL A 84 1.68 -19.28 -16.14
N SER A 85 1.86 -20.59 -16.05
CA SER A 85 3.13 -21.31 -16.14
C SER A 85 3.87 -21.03 -17.46
N ASP A 86 5.12 -20.56 -17.34
CA ASP A 86 6.26 -20.51 -18.27
C ASP A 86 6.12 -20.01 -19.73
N LEU A 87 4.93 -19.90 -20.32
CA LEU A 87 4.81 -19.60 -21.76
C LEU A 87 4.85 -18.10 -22.11
N ASP A 88 4.85 -17.23 -21.11
CA ASP A 88 4.53 -15.81 -21.30
C ASP A 88 5.71 -14.87 -20.93
N GLN A 89 6.93 -15.43 -20.91
CA GLN A 89 8.18 -14.73 -20.57
C GLN A 89 8.74 -13.87 -21.72
N LEU A 90 8.09 -13.86 -22.89
CA LEU A 90 8.57 -13.15 -24.07
C LEU A 90 8.06 -11.69 -24.08
N SER A 91 9.00 -10.76 -23.94
CA SER A 91 8.87 -9.33 -24.31
C SER A 91 7.73 -8.58 -23.61
N ARG A 92 7.94 -8.12 -22.38
CA ARG A 92 6.94 -7.31 -21.66
C ARG A 92 7.50 -5.97 -21.21
N VAL A 93 6.88 -4.91 -21.72
CA VAL A 93 7.05 -3.53 -21.24
C VAL A 93 6.68 -3.50 -19.76
N VAL A 94 7.52 -2.87 -18.94
CA VAL A 94 7.22 -2.62 -17.52
C VAL A 94 5.95 -1.77 -17.46
N GLN A 95 4.95 -2.26 -16.73
CA GLN A 95 3.72 -1.52 -16.42
C GLN A 95 3.63 -1.26 -14.93
N GLY A 96 3.00 -0.15 -14.55
CA GLY A 96 2.82 0.27 -13.16
C GLY A 96 3.20 1.73 -12.95
N THR A 97 3.01 2.20 -11.72
CA THR A 97 3.18 3.62 -11.38
C THR A 97 4.50 3.88 -10.67
N VAL A 98 5.27 4.87 -11.16
CA VAL A 98 6.51 5.34 -10.52
C VAL A 98 6.25 5.69 -9.05
N GLY A 99 7.09 5.19 -8.15
CA GLY A 99 6.91 5.31 -6.70
C GLY A 99 6.33 4.06 -6.03
N TYR A 100 5.62 3.21 -6.77
CA TYR A 100 5.05 1.95 -6.27
C TYR A 100 5.70 0.71 -6.91
N LEU A 101 6.51 0.89 -7.95
CA LEU A 101 7.13 -0.18 -8.70
C LEU A 101 8.11 -0.98 -7.84
N ASP A 102 7.91 -2.29 -7.83
CA ASP A 102 8.82 -3.25 -7.21
C ASP A 102 10.22 -3.17 -7.86
N PRO A 103 11.29 -2.91 -7.07
CA PRO A 103 12.64 -2.84 -7.61
C PRO A 103 13.09 -4.18 -8.23
N GLU A 104 12.63 -5.31 -7.71
CA GLU A 104 12.96 -6.62 -8.30
C GLU A 104 12.24 -6.85 -9.63
N TYR A 105 11.00 -6.37 -9.77
CA TYR A 105 10.29 -6.40 -11.05
C TYR A 105 11.05 -5.62 -12.12
N TRP A 106 11.57 -4.44 -11.76
CA TRP A 106 12.38 -3.62 -12.65
C TRP A 106 13.74 -4.25 -13.01
N LEU A 107 14.40 -4.90 -12.04
CA LEU A 107 15.78 -5.38 -12.19
C LEU A 107 15.89 -6.81 -12.72
N LYS A 108 14.91 -7.69 -12.50
CA LYS A 108 14.96 -9.12 -12.84
C LYS A 108 13.99 -9.46 -13.98
N ASN A 109 14.37 -9.10 -15.20
CA ASN A 109 13.72 -9.54 -16.45
C ASN A 109 12.21 -9.22 -16.56
N ASN A 110 11.72 -8.16 -15.90
CA ASN A 110 10.31 -7.76 -15.91
C ASN A 110 9.37 -8.91 -15.47
N LYS A 111 9.80 -9.71 -14.49
CA LYS A 111 8.97 -10.80 -13.94
C LYS A 111 8.06 -10.25 -12.85
N LEU A 112 6.82 -9.96 -13.21
CA LEU A 112 5.79 -9.55 -12.26
C LEU A 112 5.39 -10.75 -11.41
N THR A 113 5.31 -10.58 -10.09
CA THR A 113 4.90 -11.63 -9.15
C THR A 113 3.88 -11.11 -8.15
N THR A 114 3.23 -12.00 -7.40
CA THR A 114 2.39 -11.60 -6.26
C THR A 114 3.16 -10.79 -5.23
N LYS A 115 4.48 -11.02 -5.10
CA LYS A 115 5.37 -10.22 -4.23
C LYS A 115 5.59 -8.80 -4.74
N SER A 116 5.33 -8.53 -6.02
CA SER A 116 5.37 -7.16 -6.55
C SER A 116 4.19 -6.33 -6.04
N ASP A 117 2.99 -6.92 -5.97
CA ASP A 117 1.84 -6.28 -5.31
C ASP A 117 2.09 -6.03 -3.81
N VAL A 118 2.78 -6.96 -3.12
CA VAL A 118 3.15 -6.79 -1.71
C VAL A 118 4.05 -5.56 -1.52
N PHE A 119 5.02 -5.35 -2.40
CA PHE A 119 5.89 -4.17 -2.34
C PHE A 119 5.07 -2.88 -2.54
N SER A 120 4.26 -2.84 -3.59
CA SER A 120 3.40 -1.70 -3.89
C SER A 120 2.42 -1.40 -2.75
N PHE A 121 1.85 -2.43 -2.12
CA PHE A 121 1.03 -2.29 -0.91
C PHE A 121 1.84 -1.77 0.29
N GLY A 122 3.09 -2.19 0.44
CA GLY A 122 4.03 -1.64 1.42
C GLY A 122 4.18 -0.13 1.28
N VAL A 123 4.24 0.40 0.06
CA VAL A 123 4.25 1.86 -0.18
C VAL A 123 2.94 2.49 0.28
N VAL A 124 1.78 1.88 0.00
CA VAL A 124 0.48 2.36 0.48
C VAL A 124 0.41 2.40 2.02
N LEU A 125 0.96 1.41 2.72
CA LEU A 125 1.06 1.45 4.19
C LEU A 125 1.88 2.65 4.67
N VAL A 126 2.98 2.99 3.97
CA VAL A 126 3.79 4.16 4.30
C VAL A 126 3.02 5.46 4.01
N GLU A 127 2.24 5.54 2.93
CA GLU A 127 1.36 6.68 2.67
C GLU A 127 0.32 6.85 3.80
N LEU A 128 -0.27 5.76 4.28
CA LEU A 128 -1.21 5.78 5.40
C LEU A 128 -0.55 6.25 6.72
N LEU A 129 0.71 5.88 6.97
CA LEU A 129 1.45 6.31 8.16
C LEU A 129 1.86 7.78 8.12
N THR A 130 2.30 8.27 6.95
CA THR A 130 3.02 9.55 6.82
C THR A 130 2.18 10.67 6.20
N ALA A 131 1.12 10.30 5.48
CA ALA A 131 0.36 11.16 4.57
C ALA A 131 1.19 11.82 3.46
N GLU A 132 2.41 11.33 3.21
CA GLU A 132 3.28 11.81 2.15
C GLU A 132 3.10 11.02 0.85
N LYS A 133 3.34 11.66 -0.29
CA LYS A 133 3.19 11.02 -1.61
C LYS A 133 4.30 10.00 -1.86
N ALA A 134 3.97 8.89 -2.52
CA ALA A 134 4.92 7.87 -2.95
C ALA A 134 6.11 8.41 -3.75
N HIS A 135 5.90 9.45 -4.55
CA HIS A 135 6.95 10.18 -5.25
C HIS A 135 6.76 11.69 -5.10
N SER A 136 7.81 12.41 -4.69
CA SER A 136 7.77 13.86 -4.51
C SER A 136 9.04 14.53 -5.02
N PHE A 137 8.88 15.53 -5.89
CA PHE A 137 9.98 16.37 -6.37
C PHE A 137 10.46 17.39 -5.33
N ASP A 138 9.67 17.60 -4.27
CA ASP A 138 10.02 18.54 -3.19
C ASP A 138 11.07 17.98 -2.22
N ARG A 139 11.36 16.66 -2.29
CA ARG A 139 12.41 16.01 -1.48
C ARG A 139 13.76 15.97 -2.23
N PRO A 140 14.89 15.88 -1.50
CA PRO A 140 16.20 15.60 -2.08
C PRO A 140 16.16 14.38 -3.00
N GLU A 141 17.02 14.33 -4.01
CA GLU A 141 17.00 13.28 -5.04
C GLU A 141 17.04 11.87 -4.45
N GLU A 142 17.82 11.70 -3.39
CA GLU A 142 18.02 10.45 -2.64
C GLU A 142 16.76 10.01 -1.88
N GLU A 143 15.85 10.93 -1.59
CA GLU A 143 14.63 10.75 -0.78
C GLU A 143 13.34 10.95 -1.58
N ARG A 144 13.43 11.18 -2.91
CA ARG A 144 12.28 11.38 -3.80
C ARG A 144 11.28 10.23 -3.79
N TYR A 145 11.75 9.02 -3.48
CA TYR A 145 10.92 7.84 -3.35
C TYR A 145 10.60 7.58 -1.87
N LEU A 146 9.32 7.48 -1.56
CA LEU A 146 8.82 7.41 -0.18
C LEU A 146 9.30 6.16 0.55
N ASP A 147 9.38 5.02 -0.13
CA ASP A 147 9.92 3.77 0.40
C ASP A 147 11.35 3.96 0.92
N LYS A 148 12.23 4.59 0.13
CA LYS A 148 13.63 4.87 0.52
C LYS A 148 13.71 5.84 1.69
N TYR A 149 12.94 6.92 1.62
CA TYR A 149 12.88 7.92 2.70
C TYR A 149 12.42 7.28 4.03
N PHE A 150 11.38 6.46 3.97
CA PHE A 150 10.83 5.75 5.12
C PHE A 150 11.83 4.75 5.71
N LEU A 151 12.43 3.89 4.88
CA LEU A 151 13.41 2.91 5.33
C LEU A 151 14.63 3.60 5.98
N SER A 152 15.15 4.68 5.38
CA SER A 152 16.25 5.45 5.97
C SER A 152 15.87 6.11 7.30
N SER A 153 14.62 6.55 7.43
CA SER A 153 14.12 7.13 8.68
C SER A 153 13.98 6.08 9.78
N LEU A 154 13.55 4.86 9.44
CA LEU A 154 13.51 3.73 10.39
C LEU A 154 14.91 3.33 10.86
N GLU A 155 15.90 3.27 9.97
CA GLU A 155 17.29 2.96 10.33
C GLU A 155 17.89 3.99 11.30
N LYS A 156 17.44 5.23 11.23
CA LYS A 156 17.87 6.34 12.08
C LYS A 156 16.99 6.51 13.33
N ASP A 157 16.09 5.56 13.60
CA ASP A 157 15.11 5.57 14.71
C ASP A 157 14.21 6.83 14.74
N ARG A 158 13.83 7.33 13.57
CA ARG A 158 13.04 8.55 13.38
C ARG A 158 11.61 8.30 12.89
N LEU A 159 11.02 7.16 13.25
CA LEU A 159 9.66 6.82 12.84
C LEU A 159 8.64 7.92 13.20
N PHE A 160 8.68 8.42 14.43
CA PHE A 160 7.69 9.40 14.89
C PHE A 160 7.88 10.80 14.29
N ASP A 161 9.03 11.08 13.68
CA ASP A 161 9.28 12.36 13.00
C ASP A 161 8.54 12.43 11.66
N ILE A 162 8.28 11.27 11.05
CA ILE A 162 7.66 11.14 9.72
C ILE A 162 6.18 10.71 9.78
N ILE A 163 5.68 10.32 10.95
CA ILE A 163 4.25 9.99 11.11
C ILE A 163 3.40 11.24 10.91
N ASP A 164 2.26 11.07 10.25
CA ASP A 164 1.28 12.14 10.06
C ASP A 164 0.86 12.71 11.42
N LYS A 165 1.19 13.98 11.64
CA LYS A 165 0.88 14.70 12.87
C LYS A 165 -0.61 14.69 13.19
N CYS A 166 -1.48 14.55 12.19
CA CYS A 166 -2.92 14.47 12.40
C CYS A 166 -3.35 13.23 13.20
N ILE A 167 -2.62 12.12 13.08
CA ILE A 167 -2.85 10.90 13.90
C ILE A 167 -2.59 11.22 15.37
N VAL A 168 -1.44 11.83 15.66
CA VAL A 168 -0.97 12.09 17.02
C VAL A 168 -1.80 13.18 17.71
N LEU A 169 -2.21 14.21 16.97
CA LEU A 169 -2.92 15.37 17.52
C LEU A 169 -4.40 15.11 17.80
N LYS A 170 -5.08 14.25 17.04
CA LYS A 170 -6.54 14.05 17.17
C LYS A 170 -6.94 12.90 18.08
N GLU A 171 -6.16 11.82 18.13
CA GLU A 171 -6.57 10.59 18.84
C GLU A 171 -5.85 10.38 20.17
N GLY A 172 -4.94 11.29 20.52
CA GLY A 172 -4.14 11.18 21.73
C GLY A 172 -2.99 10.17 21.56
N ASN A 173 -1.81 10.59 21.99
CA ASN A 173 -0.57 9.83 21.82
C ASN A 173 -0.44 8.71 22.87
N THR A 174 -1.37 7.75 22.88
CA THR A 174 -1.36 6.64 23.84
C THR A 174 -0.20 5.67 23.58
N LYS A 175 0.32 5.03 24.63
CA LYS A 175 1.39 4.02 24.47
C LYS A 175 0.99 2.86 23.55
N GLN A 176 -0.29 2.51 23.56
CA GLN A 176 -0.87 1.44 22.73
C GLN A 176 -0.89 1.85 21.26
N GLN A 177 -1.36 3.06 20.94
CA GLN A 177 -1.34 3.57 19.56
C GLN A 177 0.09 3.70 19.02
N GLN A 178 1.03 4.19 19.85
CA GLN A 178 2.45 4.22 19.48
C GLN A 178 2.99 2.83 19.16
N GLN A 179 2.58 1.81 19.92
CA GLN A 179 2.98 0.43 19.67
C GLN A 179 2.37 -0.11 18.37
N GLN A 180 1.09 0.14 18.10
CA GLN A 180 0.47 -0.20 16.81
C GLN A 180 1.18 0.47 15.64
N LEU A 181 1.50 1.76 15.74
CA LEU A 181 2.23 2.51 14.71
C LEU A 181 3.60 1.89 14.41
N LYS A 182 4.34 1.48 15.46
CA LYS A 182 5.62 0.76 15.31
C LYS A 182 5.45 -0.59 14.62
N GLU A 183 4.41 -1.34 14.99
CA GLU A 183 4.15 -2.66 14.40
C GLU A 183 3.74 -2.56 12.92
N VAL A 184 2.88 -1.59 12.55
CA VAL A 184 2.55 -1.32 11.15
C VAL A 184 3.78 -0.85 10.38
N ALA A 185 4.62 0.00 10.97
CA ALA A 185 5.87 0.44 10.34
C ALA A 185 6.83 -0.73 10.07
N ASN A 186 6.94 -1.67 11.01
CA ASN A 186 7.73 -2.89 10.83
C ASN A 186 7.13 -3.84 9.78
N LEU A 187 5.80 -3.93 9.69
CA LEU A 187 5.11 -4.66 8.63
C LEU A 187 5.39 -4.04 7.26
N ALA A 188 5.26 -2.71 7.13
CA ALA A 188 5.57 -1.98 5.91
C ALA A 188 7.04 -2.19 5.50
N LYS A 189 7.99 -2.10 6.44
CA LYS A 189 9.41 -2.38 6.20
C LYS A 189 9.64 -3.77 5.60
N ARG A 190 8.97 -4.81 6.10
CA ARG A 190 9.08 -6.17 5.54
C ARG A 190 8.46 -6.29 4.15
N CYS A 191 7.33 -5.61 3.90
CA CYS A 191 6.73 -5.55 2.56
C CYS A 191 7.66 -4.87 1.54
N LEU A 192 8.42 -3.87 1.98
CA LEU A 192 9.37 -3.10 1.16
C LEU A 192 10.76 -3.75 1.02
N ASN A 193 10.93 -5.01 1.42
CA ASN A 193 12.21 -5.70 1.24
C ASN A 193 12.58 -5.75 -0.26
N VAL A 194 13.85 -5.49 -0.59
CA VAL A 194 14.34 -5.55 -1.98
C VAL A 194 14.13 -6.94 -2.57
N LYS A 195 14.34 -8.01 -1.79
CA LYS A 195 14.11 -9.38 -2.22
C LYS A 195 12.66 -9.79 -1.96
N GLY A 196 11.92 -10.07 -3.02
CA GLY A 196 10.53 -10.50 -3.00
C GLY A 196 10.30 -11.80 -2.23
N GLU A 197 11.26 -12.72 -2.23
CA GLU A 197 11.18 -13.96 -1.45
C GLU A 197 11.14 -13.71 0.08
N GLU A 198 11.80 -12.65 0.55
CA GLU A 198 11.85 -12.26 1.96
C GLU A 198 10.64 -11.41 2.39
N ARG A 199 9.80 -10.95 1.44
CA ARG A 199 8.54 -10.24 1.74
C ARG A 199 7.51 -11.22 2.30
N PRO A 200 6.59 -10.79 3.16
CA PRO A 200 5.43 -11.61 3.52
C PRO A 200 4.51 -11.83 2.31
N THR A 201 3.58 -12.77 2.43
CA THR A 201 2.42 -12.92 1.54
C THR A 201 1.32 -11.93 1.95
N MET A 202 0.40 -11.59 1.04
CA MET A 202 -0.73 -10.72 1.39
C MET A 202 -1.65 -11.33 2.45
N MET A 203 -1.71 -12.66 2.56
CA MET A 203 -2.42 -13.33 3.65
C MET A 203 -1.76 -13.06 5.01
N GLU A 204 -0.44 -13.19 5.12
CA GLU A 204 0.29 -12.86 6.36
C GLU A 204 0.14 -11.39 6.72
N VAL A 205 0.22 -10.50 5.73
CA VAL A 205 -0.01 -9.05 5.90
C VAL A 205 -1.42 -8.78 6.46
N LEU A 206 -2.45 -9.40 5.89
CA LEU A 206 -3.83 -9.29 6.35
C LEU A 206 -3.97 -9.77 7.81
N MET A 207 -3.44 -10.94 8.15
CA MET A 207 -3.53 -11.51 9.50
C MET A 207 -2.90 -10.58 10.54
N GLU A 208 -1.75 -9.97 10.21
CA GLU A 208 -1.10 -9.02 11.10
C GLU A 208 -1.89 -7.72 11.26
N LEU A 209 -2.46 -7.18 10.18
CA LEU A 209 -3.30 -5.98 10.23
C LEU A 209 -4.58 -6.22 11.05
N GLU A 210 -5.25 -7.36 10.87
CA GLU A 210 -6.43 -7.73 11.66
C GLU A 210 -6.10 -7.90 13.14
N ARG A 211 -4.98 -8.54 13.47
CA ARG A 211 -4.51 -8.62 14.87
C ARG A 211 -4.33 -7.23 15.47
N LEU A 212 -3.69 -6.32 14.73
CA LEU A 212 -3.44 -4.95 15.17
C LEU A 212 -4.74 -4.18 15.43
N ARG A 213 -5.76 -4.38 14.58
CA ARG A 213 -7.09 -3.78 14.74
C ARG A 213 -7.81 -4.29 15.99
N MET A 214 -7.74 -5.58 16.29
CA MET A 214 -8.38 -6.17 17.47
C MET A 214 -7.69 -5.81 18.78
N THR A 215 -6.40 -5.46 18.73
CA THR A 215 -5.64 -4.97 19.90
C THR A 215 -5.75 -3.46 20.11
N GLY A 216 -6.63 -2.76 19.39
CA GLY A 216 -6.87 -1.32 19.46
C GLY A 216 -7.99 -0.92 20.40
#